data_AF-A0A378AG76-F1
#
_entry.id   AF-A0A378AG76-F1
#
_cell.length_a   1.000
_cell.length_b   1.000
_cell.length_c   1.000
_cell.angle_alpha   90.00
_cell.angle_beta   90.00
_cell.angle_gamma   90.00
#
_symmetry.space_group_name_H-M   'P 1'
#
loop_
_entity.id
_entity.type
_entity.pdbx_description
1 polymer ?
#
loop_
_entity_poly.entity_id
_entity_poly.type
_entity_poly.pdbx_seq_one_letter_code
_entity_poly.pdbx_strand_id
1 'polypeptide(L)'
;MSAGRLTRELLQSVPDLASRTVMTCGPAPYMEKVEQDVAALGVTRFFKEKFFTPVAEAATSGLKFTKLQPAREFYAPVGTTLLDALESNKVPVTVACRAGVCGCCKTKVVSGKYRVTSTMTLTDAEIADGYVLACSCHPQSDLVLA
;
A
#
# COMPACT_ATOMS: atom_id res chain seq x y z
N MET A 1 15.96 -18.82 -14.58
CA MET A 1 16.69 -18.07 -13.53
C MET A 1 16.35 -16.59 -13.70
N SER A 2 15.76 -15.96 -12.69
CA SER A 2 15.38 -14.55 -12.75
C SER A 2 16.60 -13.68 -12.44
N ALA A 3 17.23 -13.17 -13.49
CA ALA A 3 18.36 -12.27 -13.39
C ALA A 3 18.06 -11.09 -12.45
N GLY A 4 19.04 -10.70 -11.63
CA GLY A 4 18.96 -9.53 -10.74
C GLY A 4 18.43 -9.79 -9.32
N ARG A 5 18.02 -11.01 -8.96
CA ARG A 5 17.65 -11.33 -7.56
C ARG A 5 18.87 -11.69 -6.72
N LEU A 6 18.86 -11.31 -5.44
CA LEU A 6 19.84 -11.78 -4.47
C LEU A 6 19.70 -13.29 -4.26
N THR A 7 20.81 -14.01 -4.46
CA THR A 7 20.96 -15.43 -4.16
C THR A 7 22.01 -15.64 -3.07
N ARG A 8 22.03 -16.82 -2.44
CA ARG A 8 23.01 -17.12 -1.39
C ARG A 8 24.44 -17.12 -1.93
N GLU A 9 24.63 -17.60 -3.15
CA GLU A 9 25.94 -17.62 -3.82
C GLU A 9 26.47 -16.19 -3.98
N LEU A 10 25.60 -15.25 -4.39
CA LEU A 10 25.98 -13.84 -4.49
C LEU A 10 26.30 -13.24 -3.12
N LEU A 11 25.53 -13.56 -2.08
CA LEU A 11 25.79 -13.08 -0.73
C LEU A 11 27.11 -13.63 -0.17
N GLN A 12 27.43 -14.90 -0.42
CA GLN A 12 28.71 -15.52 -0.02
C GLN A 12 29.92 -14.91 -0.71
N SER A 13 29.75 -14.32 -1.90
CA SER A 13 30.81 -13.60 -2.59
C SER A 13 31.19 -12.25 -1.93
N VAL A 14 30.38 -11.76 -0.98
CA VAL A 14 30.63 -10.50 -0.27
C VAL A 14 31.63 -10.73 0.87
N PRO A 15 32.83 -10.12 0.83
CA PRO A 15 33.84 -10.30 1.87
C PRO A 15 33.36 -9.79 3.23
N ASP A 16 33.66 -10.53 4.29
CA ASP A 16 33.37 -10.17 5.69
C ASP A 16 31.89 -9.87 5.99
N LEU A 17 30.98 -10.47 5.22
CA LEU A 17 29.53 -10.18 5.28
C LEU A 17 28.99 -10.19 6.73
N ALA A 18 29.38 -11.16 7.55
CA ALA A 18 28.95 -11.29 8.95
C ALA A 18 29.25 -10.05 9.83
N SER A 19 30.31 -9.31 9.51
CA SER A 19 30.73 -8.10 10.24
C SER A 19 30.07 -6.81 9.73
N ARG A 20 29.43 -6.86 8.55
CA ARG A 20 28.82 -5.71 7.89
C ARG A 20 27.44 -5.39 8.44
N THR A 21 27.02 -4.15 8.21
CA THR A 21 25.62 -3.75 8.36
C THR A 21 24.89 -4.04 7.06
N VAL A 22 23.83 -4.84 7.13
CA VAL A 22 22.96 -5.13 5.99
C VAL A 22 21.67 -4.35 6.18
N MET A 23 21.30 -3.57 5.17
CA MET A 23 20.06 -2.80 5.15
C MET A 23 19.23 -3.22 3.95
N THR A 24 17.93 -3.43 4.14
CA THR A 24 17.02 -3.78 3.04
C THR A 24 15.73 -2.98 3.09
N CYS A 25 15.19 -2.71 1.91
CA CYS A 25 13.87 -2.14 1.71
C CYS A 25 13.26 -2.81 0.49
N GLY A 26 11.96 -3.10 0.53
CA GLY A 26 11.24 -3.70 -0.60
C GLY A 26 9.96 -4.41 -0.17
N PRO A 27 9.40 -5.28 -1.03
CA PRO A 27 8.25 -6.10 -0.69
C PRO A 27 8.52 -7.02 0.53
N ALA A 28 7.50 -7.26 1.37
CA ALA A 28 7.62 -8.11 2.56
C ALA A 28 8.33 -9.46 2.30
N PRO A 29 7.89 -10.24 1.29
CA PRO A 29 8.48 -11.56 1.05
C PRO A 29 9.94 -11.48 0.61
N TYR A 30 10.34 -10.38 -0.03
CA TYR A 30 11.72 -10.15 -0.42
C TYR A 30 12.58 -9.84 0.80
N MET A 31 12.15 -8.91 1.67
CA MET A 31 12.91 -8.55 2.86
C MET A 31 13.05 -9.71 3.83
N GLU A 32 12.01 -10.52 4.02
CA GLU A 32 12.04 -11.74 4.83
C GLU A 32 13.04 -12.76 4.29
N LYS A 33 13.05 -12.97 2.97
CA LYS A 33 14.02 -13.85 2.32
C LYS A 33 15.46 -13.35 2.54
N VAL A 34 15.71 -12.06 2.37
CA VAL A 34 17.05 -11.48 2.56
C VAL A 34 17.49 -11.63 4.02
N GLU A 35 16.61 -11.34 4.98
CA GLU A 35 16.88 -11.49 6.42
C GLU A 35 17.30 -12.93 6.76
N GLN A 36 16.55 -13.93 6.26
CA GLN A 36 16.87 -15.34 6.47
C GLN A 36 18.21 -15.73 5.84
N ASP A 37 18.44 -15.31 4.59
CA ASP A 37 19.65 -15.67 3.85
C ASP A 37 20.91 -15.07 4.47
N VAL A 38 20.88 -13.80 4.93
CA VAL A 38 22.05 -13.16 5.55
C VAL A 38 22.26 -13.59 7.00
N ALA A 39 21.18 -13.89 7.74
CA ALA A 39 21.28 -14.47 9.08
C ALA A 39 21.95 -15.84 9.05
N ALA A 40 21.64 -16.68 8.05
CA ALA A 40 22.29 -17.96 7.83
C ALA A 40 23.80 -17.84 7.52
N LEU A 41 24.25 -16.65 7.08
CA LEU A 41 25.65 -16.32 6.82
C LEU A 41 26.33 -15.57 7.98
N GLY A 42 25.68 -15.47 9.14
CA GLY A 42 26.25 -14.90 10.36
C GLY A 42 26.11 -13.38 10.52
N VAL A 43 25.30 -12.71 9.69
CA VAL A 43 25.00 -11.29 9.86
C VAL A 43 24.19 -11.06 11.12
N THR A 44 24.69 -10.21 12.01
CA THR A 44 24.03 -9.81 13.26
C THR A 44 23.44 -8.40 13.22
N ARG A 45 23.90 -7.55 12.29
CA ARG A 45 23.48 -6.16 12.12
C ARG A 45 22.59 -6.00 10.89
N PHE A 46 21.32 -6.34 11.04
CA PHE A 46 20.34 -6.28 9.96
C PHE A 46 19.26 -5.23 10.24
N PHE A 47 19.02 -4.34 9.28
CA PHE A 47 17.97 -3.32 9.35
C PHE A 47 17.05 -3.45 8.15
N LYS A 48 15.74 -3.34 8.39
CA LYS A 48 14.73 -3.33 7.33
C LYS A 48 13.83 -2.13 7.47
N GLU A 49 13.63 -1.43 6.36
CA GLU A 49 12.67 -0.34 6.28
C GLU A 49 11.40 -0.83 5.56
N LYS A 50 10.27 -0.77 6.24
CA LYS A 50 8.99 -1.28 5.75
C LYS A 50 8.07 -0.11 5.39
N PHE A 51 7.81 0.06 4.10
CA PHE A 51 6.91 1.11 3.57
C PHE A 51 5.49 0.60 3.22
N PHE A 52 5.11 -0.60 3.66
CA PHE A 52 3.78 -1.14 3.38
C PHE A 52 3.04 -1.48 4.67
N THR A 53 1.75 -1.17 4.68
CA THR A 53 0.77 -1.74 5.61
C THR A 53 0.24 -3.02 4.97
N PRO A 54 0.12 -4.15 5.69
CA PRO A 54 -0.54 -5.33 5.15
C PRO A 54 -1.95 -4.94 4.69
N VAL A 55 -2.29 -5.30 3.46
CA VAL A 55 -3.64 -5.14 2.93
C VAL A 55 -4.54 -6.04 3.78
N ALA A 56 -5.50 -5.42 4.48
CA ALA A 56 -6.46 -6.16 5.29
C ALA A 56 -7.25 -7.15 4.42
N GLU A 57 -7.71 -8.25 5.01
CA GLU A 57 -8.63 -9.15 4.33
C GLU A 57 -9.94 -8.43 4.01
N ALA A 58 -10.60 -8.84 2.92
CA ALA A 58 -11.91 -8.30 2.55
C ALA A 58 -12.90 -8.58 3.68
N ALA A 59 -13.56 -7.52 4.16
CA ALA A 59 -14.61 -7.67 5.15
C ALA A 59 -15.94 -8.07 4.49
N THR A 60 -16.76 -8.82 5.23
CA THR A 60 -18.13 -9.18 4.83
C THR A 60 -19.19 -8.23 5.41
N SER A 61 -18.78 -7.30 6.27
CA SER A 61 -19.64 -6.28 6.90
C SER A 61 -18.84 -5.01 7.22
N GLY A 62 -19.52 -3.90 7.50
CA GLY A 62 -18.90 -2.60 7.75
C GLY A 62 -19.51 -1.52 6.85
N LEU A 63 -18.65 -0.61 6.34
CA LEU A 63 -19.09 0.40 5.37
C LEU A 63 -19.26 -0.24 4.00
N LYS A 64 -20.35 0.11 3.32
CA LYS A 64 -20.62 -0.34 1.95
C LYS A 64 -20.02 0.64 0.94
N PHE A 65 -19.38 0.10 -0.08
CA PHE A 65 -18.86 0.84 -1.21
C PHE A 65 -19.53 0.35 -2.48
N THR A 66 -20.06 1.29 -3.28
CA THR A 66 -20.66 1.00 -4.59
C THR A 66 -19.81 1.69 -5.65
N LYS A 67 -19.04 0.91 -6.42
CA LYS A 67 -18.33 1.42 -7.61
C LYS A 67 -19.26 1.35 -8.81
N LEU A 68 -19.35 2.43 -9.59
CA LEU A 68 -20.25 2.49 -10.74
C LEU A 68 -19.63 1.84 -11.99
N GLN A 69 -18.32 1.94 -12.19
CA GLN A 69 -17.67 1.45 -13.42
C GLN A 69 -16.36 0.66 -13.15
N PRO A 70 -16.36 -0.67 -13.32
CA PRO A 70 -17.52 -1.54 -13.47
C PRO A 70 -18.39 -1.56 -12.21
N ALA A 71 -19.69 -1.80 -12.37
CA ALA A 71 -20.64 -1.89 -11.28
C ALA A 71 -20.24 -3.01 -10.31
N ARG A 72 -19.88 -2.64 -9.07
CA ARG A 72 -19.47 -3.59 -8.04
C ARG A 72 -19.74 -3.03 -6.65
N GLU A 73 -20.31 -3.86 -5.79
CA GLU A 73 -20.43 -3.56 -4.37
C GLU A 73 -19.42 -4.37 -3.56
N PHE A 74 -18.90 -3.76 -2.49
CA PHE A 74 -17.98 -4.40 -1.57
C PHE A 74 -18.02 -3.71 -0.20
N TYR A 75 -17.41 -4.36 0.81
CA TYR A 75 -17.39 -3.87 2.18
C TYR A 75 -15.97 -3.70 2.69
N ALA A 76 -15.79 -2.76 3.60
CA ALA A 76 -14.57 -2.62 4.36
C ALA A 76 -14.87 -2.26 5.83
N PRO A 77 -13.98 -2.65 6.77
CA PRO A 77 -14.13 -2.28 8.17
C PRO A 77 -14.14 -0.75 8.35
N VAL A 78 -14.92 -0.27 9.32
CA VAL A 78 -14.90 1.14 9.73
C VAL A 78 -13.49 1.52 10.17
N GLY A 79 -13.02 2.70 9.78
CA GLY A 79 -11.70 3.21 10.14
C GLY A 79 -10.59 2.89 9.14
N THR A 80 -10.86 2.06 8.12
CA THR A 80 -9.92 1.84 7.00
C THR A 80 -9.86 3.05 6.07
N THR A 81 -8.76 3.18 5.31
CA THR A 81 -8.71 4.17 4.23
C THR A 81 -9.48 3.69 3.01
N LEU A 82 -9.87 4.60 2.13
CA LEU A 82 -10.48 4.24 0.84
C LEU A 82 -9.53 3.35 0.02
N LEU A 83 -8.22 3.59 0.08
CA LEU A 83 -7.24 2.74 -0.59
C LEU A 83 -7.26 1.31 -0.05
N ASP A 84 -7.24 1.12 1.27
CA ASP A 84 -7.27 -0.23 1.88
C ASP A 84 -8.56 -0.97 1.52
N ALA A 85 -9.69 -0.24 1.50
CA ALA A 85 -10.97 -0.79 1.07
C ALA A 85 -10.94 -1.28 -0.39
N LEU A 86 -10.32 -0.52 -1.28
CA LEU A 86 -10.14 -0.90 -2.69
C LEU A 86 -9.20 -2.11 -2.84
N GLU A 87 -8.05 -2.11 -2.18
CA GLU A 87 -7.04 -3.16 -2.31
C GLU A 87 -7.50 -4.49 -1.70
N SER A 88 -8.09 -4.47 -0.50
CA SER A 88 -8.63 -5.66 0.18
C SER A 88 -9.68 -6.38 -0.68
N ASN A 89 -10.46 -5.60 -1.42
CA ASN A 89 -11.49 -6.10 -2.34
C ASN A 89 -10.99 -6.32 -3.76
N LYS A 90 -9.68 -6.20 -4.02
CA LYS A 90 -9.07 -6.37 -5.36
C LYS A 90 -9.70 -5.46 -6.41
N VAL A 91 -10.11 -4.25 -6.01
CA VAL A 91 -10.59 -3.21 -6.91
C VAL A 91 -9.38 -2.46 -7.46
N PRO A 92 -9.19 -2.39 -8.79
CA PRO A 92 -8.03 -1.72 -9.37
C PRO A 92 -7.97 -0.24 -8.97
N VAL A 93 -6.82 0.18 -8.47
CA VAL A 93 -6.48 1.56 -8.13
C VAL A 93 -4.98 1.76 -8.36
N THR A 94 -4.61 2.86 -9.00
CA THR A 94 -3.21 3.20 -9.22
C THR A 94 -2.64 3.77 -7.93
N VAL A 95 -1.52 3.25 -7.44
CA VAL A 95 -0.92 3.71 -6.19
C VAL A 95 0.60 3.70 -6.27
N ALA A 96 1.24 4.67 -5.64
CA ALA A 96 2.70 4.76 -5.54
C ALA A 96 3.13 5.08 -4.10
N CYS A 97 2.96 6.32 -3.63
CA CYS A 97 3.57 6.76 -2.36
C CYS A 97 2.81 6.35 -1.09
N ARG A 98 1.49 6.11 -1.16
CA ARG A 98 0.60 5.87 -0.01
C ARG A 98 0.59 6.96 1.09
N ALA A 99 1.28 8.07 0.88
CA ALA A 99 1.43 9.15 1.85
C ALA A 99 0.64 10.43 1.48
N GLY A 100 -0.20 10.38 0.44
CA GLY A 100 -1.01 11.51 0.01
C GLY A 100 -0.23 12.65 -0.66
N VAL A 101 0.93 12.36 -1.25
CA VAL A 101 1.82 13.38 -1.85
C VAL A 101 2.04 13.25 -3.35
N CYS A 102 1.74 12.10 -3.98
CA CYS A 102 2.04 11.85 -5.40
C CYS A 102 0.85 11.96 -6.36
N GLY A 103 -0.40 11.96 -5.87
CA GLY A 103 -1.60 12.02 -6.72
C GLY A 103 -2.01 10.73 -7.46
N CYS A 104 -1.15 9.70 -7.52
CA CYS A 104 -1.46 8.45 -8.24
C CYS A 104 -2.79 7.78 -7.85
N CYS A 105 -3.17 7.82 -6.56
CA CYS A 105 -4.39 7.19 -6.03
C CYS A 105 -5.64 8.06 -6.09
N LYS A 106 -5.65 9.05 -7.00
CA LYS A 106 -6.79 9.93 -7.22
C LYS A 106 -8.03 9.10 -7.59
N THR A 107 -9.10 9.27 -6.82
CA THR A 107 -10.37 8.55 -6.95
C THR A 107 -11.52 9.52 -6.79
N LYS A 108 -12.61 9.37 -7.56
CA LYS A 108 -13.78 10.24 -7.45
C LYS A 108 -14.85 9.60 -6.56
N VAL A 109 -15.23 10.30 -5.50
CA VAL A 109 -16.35 9.94 -4.63
C VAL A 109 -17.58 10.71 -5.11
N VAL A 110 -18.58 9.98 -5.59
CA VAL A 110 -19.84 10.51 -6.12
C VAL A 110 -20.81 10.86 -5.00
N SER A 111 -20.83 10.05 -3.93
CA SER A 111 -21.66 10.33 -2.76
C SER A 111 -21.12 9.67 -1.50
N GLY A 112 -21.57 10.17 -0.34
CA GLY A 112 -21.17 9.71 0.98
C GLY A 112 -20.29 10.71 1.74
N LYS A 113 -20.09 10.45 3.04
CA LYS A 113 -19.30 11.30 3.93
C LYS A 113 -17.91 10.70 4.13
N TYR A 114 -16.90 11.54 4.06
CA TYR A 114 -15.51 11.16 4.28
C TYR A 114 -14.72 12.33 4.86
N ARG A 115 -13.56 12.00 5.45
CA ARG A 115 -12.55 12.98 5.87
C ARG A 115 -11.26 12.71 5.13
N VAL A 116 -10.60 13.74 4.63
CA VAL A 116 -9.27 13.65 4.01
C VAL A 116 -8.19 14.19 4.94
N THR A 117 -7.02 13.55 4.94
CA THR A 117 -5.82 14.03 5.65
C THR A 117 -4.84 14.77 4.74
N SER A 118 -4.95 14.60 3.41
CA SER A 118 -4.15 15.31 2.41
C SER A 118 -4.93 15.53 1.13
N THR A 119 -4.74 16.69 0.53
CA THR A 119 -5.22 17.10 -0.80
C THR A 119 -4.09 17.68 -1.67
N MET A 120 -2.82 17.48 -1.30
CA MET A 120 -1.67 18.25 -1.83
C MET A 120 -1.56 18.33 -3.36
N THR A 121 -1.95 17.28 -4.08
CA THR A 121 -1.83 17.21 -5.54
C THR A 121 -3.16 17.43 -6.28
N LEU A 122 -4.22 17.79 -5.56
CA LEU A 122 -5.53 18.04 -6.14
C LEU A 122 -5.74 19.55 -6.27
N THR A 123 -6.32 19.97 -7.37
CA THR A 123 -6.80 21.35 -7.57
C THR A 123 -8.11 21.57 -6.83
N ASP A 124 -8.44 22.83 -6.51
CA ASP A 124 -9.72 23.17 -5.88
C ASP A 124 -10.93 22.72 -6.71
N ALA A 125 -10.81 22.78 -8.04
CA ALA A 125 -11.83 22.28 -8.95
C ALA A 125 -12.01 20.76 -8.83
N GLU A 126 -10.92 20.00 -8.76
CA GLU A 126 -10.99 18.54 -8.55
C GLU A 126 -11.59 18.20 -7.18
N ILE A 127 -11.23 18.93 -6.12
CA ILE A 127 -11.81 18.74 -4.78
C ILE A 127 -13.31 19.02 -4.81
N ALA A 128 -13.73 20.11 -5.44
CA ALA A 128 -15.15 20.46 -5.60
C ALA A 128 -15.92 19.42 -6.44
N ASP A 129 -15.26 18.80 -7.41
CA ASP A 129 -15.82 17.76 -8.26
C ASP A 129 -15.82 16.35 -7.61
N GLY A 130 -15.41 16.26 -6.33
CA GLY A 130 -15.45 15.04 -5.51
C GLY A 130 -14.22 14.14 -5.61
N TYR A 131 -13.11 14.62 -6.17
CA TYR A 131 -11.86 13.87 -6.20
C TYR A 131 -11.16 13.88 -4.84
N VAL A 132 -10.63 12.72 -4.47
CA VAL A 132 -9.86 12.50 -3.25
C VAL A 132 -8.61 11.68 -3.55
N LEU A 133 -7.61 11.76 -2.67
CA LEU A 133 -6.51 10.81 -2.66
C LEU A 133 -6.93 9.60 -1.83
N ALA A 134 -7.13 8.43 -2.45
CA ALA A 134 -7.69 7.27 -1.76
C ALA A 134 -6.85 6.83 -0.53
N CYS A 135 -5.52 7.00 -0.57
CA CYS A 135 -4.65 6.68 0.56
C CYS A 135 -4.79 7.62 1.77
N SER A 136 -5.40 8.78 1.57
CA SER A 136 -5.58 9.82 2.58
C SER A 136 -7.06 10.10 2.85
N CYS A 137 -7.96 9.33 2.25
CA CYS A 137 -9.39 9.44 2.42
C CYS A 137 -9.88 8.41 3.43
N HIS A 138 -10.58 8.87 4.46
CA HIS A 138 -11.17 8.07 5.52
C HIS A 138 -12.70 8.14 5.40
N PRO A 139 -13.36 7.08 4.90
CA PRO A 139 -14.81 7.00 4.83
C PRO A 139 -15.45 7.10 6.23
N GLN A 140 -16.52 7.87 6.35
CA GLN A 140 -17.33 8.02 7.57
C GLN A 140 -18.75 7.47 7.40
N SER A 141 -19.15 7.15 6.17
CA SER A 141 -20.38 6.47 5.81
C SER A 141 -20.15 5.59 4.59
N ASP A 142 -21.19 4.91 4.14
CA ASP A 142 -21.22 4.27 2.81
C ASP A 142 -20.86 5.28 1.73
N LEU A 143 -20.07 4.85 0.75
CA LEU A 143 -19.58 5.68 -0.35
C LEU A 143 -20.00 5.12 -1.71
N VAL A 144 -20.33 6.02 -2.64
CA VAL A 144 -20.44 5.69 -4.07
C VAL A 144 -19.22 6.24 -4.78
N LEU A 145 -18.55 5.39 -5.55
CA LEU A 145 -17.33 5.70 -6.30
C LEU A 145 -17.65 5.69 -7.80
N ALA A 146 -17.01 6.59 -8.55
CA ALA A 146 -17.12 6.59 -10.02
C ALA A 146 -16.56 5.29 -10.62
#